data_AF-A0AAQ4P0H9-F1
#
_entry.id   AF-A0AAQ4P0H9-F1
#
_cell.length_a   1.000
_cell.length_b   1.000
_cell.length_c   1.000
_cell.angle_alpha   90.00
_cell.angle_beta   90.00
_cell.angle_gamma   90.00
#
_symmetry.space_group_name_H-M   'P 1'
#
loop_
_entity.id
_entity.type
_entity.pdbx_description
1 polymer ?
#
loop_
_entity_poly.entity_id
_entity_poly.type
_entity_poly.pdbx_seq_one_letter_code
_entity_poly.pdbx_strand_id
1 'polypeptide(L)'
;MRSVAAFLVVLGSVGLIGCKPSSSCPRGQFLLRKQQCVLCHPTCSECDGQELFQCTTCGVDEDGQERFLQQGRCRTHCPRGFYPDRGHYACLPCMANCELCTDGSMCAKCREHYKLQNGVCQTASCAVGQVQDPDTGECIDCEMGCKTCSTEDPEICNSCAEGYFLFRHQCRRHCPQSTYEDWGRGLCLPCPAPCTDCRGNARCLACQPGYFLNGGDCLKQCPQQTFSDSSGWLCQSCHTSCQTCHGPRATNCDLCLGGNPPVHGQCPPVNCPLGQYYDKARMVFQEWGGIQCVAQGRVSVVDSCR
;
A
#
# COMPACT_ATOMS: atom_id res chain seq x y z
N MET A 1 -66.84 -9.27 -105.82
CA MET A 1 -67.56 -9.57 -104.57
C MET A 1 -66.89 -8.81 -103.45
N ARG A 2 -67.69 -8.15 -102.62
CA ARG A 2 -67.28 -7.27 -101.52
C ARG A 2 -66.44 -8.01 -100.48
N SER A 3 -65.45 -7.34 -99.89
CA SER A 3 -65.19 -7.50 -98.45
C SER A 3 -64.44 -6.30 -97.89
N VAL A 4 -65.10 -5.61 -96.97
CA VAL A 4 -64.58 -4.52 -96.14
C VAL A 4 -64.03 -5.17 -94.87
N ALA A 5 -62.80 -4.84 -94.48
CA ALA A 5 -62.28 -5.14 -93.16
C ALA A 5 -61.50 -3.92 -92.63
N ALA A 6 -62.11 -3.27 -91.64
CA ALA A 6 -61.52 -2.18 -90.87
C ALA A 6 -60.66 -2.75 -89.74
N PHE A 7 -59.42 -2.26 -89.58
CA PHE A 7 -58.65 -2.47 -88.34
C PHE A 7 -57.79 -1.25 -88.00
N LEU A 8 -58.33 -0.46 -87.07
CA LEU A 8 -57.70 0.17 -85.90
C LEU A 8 -56.31 0.80 -86.07
N VAL A 9 -56.30 2.13 -86.08
CA VAL A 9 -55.13 2.98 -85.79
C VAL A 9 -54.73 2.76 -84.33
N VAL A 10 -53.59 2.10 -84.09
CA VAL A 10 -52.93 2.10 -82.78
C VAL A 10 -51.90 3.23 -82.78
N LEU A 11 -52.24 4.34 -82.14
CA LEU A 11 -51.29 5.38 -81.75
C LEU A 11 -50.30 4.76 -80.76
N GLY A 12 -49.12 4.37 -81.23
CA GLY A 12 -48.00 4.00 -80.38
C GLY A 12 -47.56 5.21 -79.57
N SER A 13 -47.92 5.24 -78.31
CA SER A 13 -47.40 6.18 -77.32
C SER A 13 -45.88 6.00 -77.23
N VAL A 14 -45.13 6.96 -77.76
CA VAL A 14 -43.72 7.13 -77.46
C VAL A 14 -43.64 7.41 -75.96
N GLY A 15 -43.33 6.38 -75.18
CA GLY A 15 -43.09 6.51 -73.76
C GLY A 15 -41.88 7.41 -73.55
N LEU A 16 -42.13 8.63 -73.06
CA LEU A 16 -41.10 9.48 -72.48
C LEU A 16 -40.50 8.71 -71.31
N ILE A 17 -39.26 8.22 -71.48
CA ILE A 17 -38.42 7.77 -70.38
C ILE A 17 -38.15 9.02 -69.53
N GLY A 18 -39.02 9.25 -68.54
CA GLY A 18 -38.80 10.28 -67.55
C GLY A 18 -37.55 9.95 -66.75
N CYS A 19 -36.45 10.65 -67.00
CA CYS A 19 -35.31 10.66 -66.09
C CYS A 19 -35.81 11.24 -64.76
N LYS A 20 -36.03 10.37 -63.76
CA LYS A 20 -36.16 10.82 -62.37
C LYS A 20 -34.89 11.60 -62.02
N PRO A 21 -34.96 12.86 -61.56
CA PRO A 21 -33.78 13.58 -61.13
C PRO A 21 -33.17 12.83 -59.95
N SER A 22 -31.93 12.36 -60.14
CA SER A 22 -31.13 11.78 -59.08
C SER A 22 -30.99 12.82 -57.97
N SER A 23 -31.48 12.52 -56.77
CA SER A 23 -31.28 13.36 -55.58
C SER A 23 -29.86 13.27 -55.02
N SER A 24 -28.95 12.57 -55.71
CA SER A 24 -27.57 12.33 -55.31
C SER A 24 -26.62 12.80 -56.42
N CYS A 25 -25.57 13.51 -56.02
CA CYS A 25 -24.51 13.95 -56.91
C CYS A 25 -23.49 12.81 -57.16
N PRO A 26 -22.84 12.79 -58.33
CA PRO A 26 -21.71 11.89 -58.60
C PRO A 26 -20.57 12.07 -57.58
N ARG A 27 -19.65 11.09 -57.51
CA ARG A 27 -18.44 11.18 -56.67
C ARG A 27 -17.66 12.47 -56.94
N GLY A 28 -17.07 13.04 -55.89
CA GLY A 28 -16.35 14.31 -55.95
C GLY A 28 -17.25 15.55 -56.09
N GLN A 29 -18.57 15.41 -55.93
CA GLN A 29 -19.52 16.52 -55.95
C GLN A 29 -20.48 16.46 -54.77
N PHE A 30 -20.94 17.62 -54.32
CA PHE A 30 -21.94 17.76 -53.27
C PHE A 30 -23.14 18.59 -53.73
N LEU A 31 -24.28 18.42 -53.08
CA LEU A 31 -25.54 19.09 -53.42
C LEU A 31 -25.62 20.48 -52.79
N LEU A 32 -25.52 21.54 -53.59
CA LEU A 32 -25.74 22.92 -53.16
C LEU A 32 -27.14 23.39 -53.58
N ARG A 33 -27.94 23.86 -52.60
CA ARG A 33 -29.26 24.53 -52.79
C ARG A 33 -30.18 23.90 -53.87
N LYS A 34 -30.79 22.75 -53.53
CA LYS A 34 -31.92 22.11 -54.26
C LYS A 34 -31.67 21.85 -55.77
N GLN A 35 -30.62 21.08 -56.10
CA GLN A 35 -30.33 20.37 -57.37
C GLN A 35 -29.08 20.80 -58.15
N GLN A 36 -28.23 21.67 -57.63
CA GLN A 36 -26.94 21.95 -58.28
C GLN A 36 -25.82 21.13 -57.62
N CYS A 37 -25.16 20.28 -58.39
CA CYS A 37 -23.96 19.57 -57.94
C CYS A 37 -22.74 20.46 -58.18
N VAL A 38 -21.97 20.71 -57.12
CA VAL A 38 -20.74 21.51 -57.15
C VAL A 38 -19.57 20.60 -56.81
N LEU A 39 -18.45 20.78 -57.51
CA LEU A 39 -17.22 20.02 -57.26
C LEU A 39 -16.70 20.29 -55.85
N CYS A 40 -16.17 19.25 -55.22
CA CYS A 40 -15.38 19.36 -54.01
C CYS A 40 -14.11 20.17 -54.27
N HIS A 41 -13.49 20.67 -53.20
CA HIS A 41 -12.15 21.25 -53.30
C HIS A 41 -11.18 20.22 -53.92
N PRO A 42 -10.23 20.62 -54.80
CA PRO A 42 -9.35 19.69 -55.53
C PRO A 42 -8.53 18.75 -54.65
N THR A 43 -8.44 19.06 -53.36
CA THR A 43 -7.69 18.28 -52.38
C THR A 43 -8.52 17.17 -51.74
N CYS A 44 -9.84 17.16 -51.94
CA CYS A 44 -10.76 16.17 -51.40
C CYS A 44 -11.10 15.11 -52.48
N SER A 45 -11.27 13.85 -52.06
CA SER A 45 -11.88 12.83 -52.93
C SER A 45 -13.40 12.90 -52.86
N GLU A 46 -13.96 13.07 -51.66
CA GLU A 46 -15.39 13.30 -51.42
C GLU A 46 -15.56 14.41 -50.36
N CYS A 47 -16.72 15.08 -50.34
CA CYS A 47 -17.03 16.17 -49.42
C CYS A 47 -18.53 16.25 -49.12
N ASP A 48 -18.88 16.93 -48.01
CA ASP A 48 -20.26 17.24 -47.65
C ASP A 48 -20.49 18.77 -47.65
N GLY A 49 -21.68 19.18 -48.08
CA GLY A 49 -21.97 20.50 -48.63
C GLY A 49 -22.15 21.65 -47.65
N GLN A 50 -21.49 21.62 -46.50
CA GLN A 50 -21.64 22.66 -45.48
C GLN A 50 -20.59 23.78 -45.64
N GLU A 51 -19.35 23.44 -46.03
CA GLU A 51 -18.27 24.39 -46.34
C GLU A 51 -17.31 23.79 -47.40
N LEU A 52 -16.75 24.61 -48.31
CA LEU A 52 -15.88 24.12 -49.40
C LEU A 52 -14.63 23.34 -48.92
N PHE A 53 -14.23 23.48 -47.67
CA PHE A 53 -13.02 22.86 -47.11
C PHE A 53 -13.30 21.67 -46.17
N GLN A 54 -14.54 21.18 -46.10
CA GLN A 54 -14.91 20.00 -45.31
C GLN A 54 -14.96 18.74 -46.20
N CYS A 55 -13.79 18.15 -46.41
CA CYS A 55 -13.64 16.85 -47.05
C CYS A 55 -14.18 15.73 -46.13
N THR A 56 -14.83 14.73 -46.71
CA THR A 56 -15.23 13.50 -46.02
C THR A 56 -14.23 12.37 -46.27
N THR A 57 -13.56 12.36 -47.42
CA THR A 57 -12.49 11.42 -47.75
C THR A 57 -11.36 12.13 -48.52
N CYS A 58 -10.14 11.63 -48.34
CA CYS A 58 -8.95 12.10 -49.05
C CYS A 58 -8.37 10.97 -49.91
N GLY A 59 -7.35 11.30 -50.71
CA GLY A 59 -6.74 10.36 -51.63
C GLY A 59 -5.47 10.93 -52.21
N VAL A 60 -5.11 10.43 -53.38
CA VAL A 60 -4.05 11.00 -54.22
C VAL A 60 -4.68 12.11 -55.07
N ASP A 61 -4.09 13.30 -55.07
CA ASP A 61 -4.55 14.41 -55.91
C ASP A 61 -4.11 14.25 -57.38
N GLU A 62 -4.53 15.17 -58.25
CA GLU A 62 -4.24 15.13 -59.69
C GLU A 62 -2.74 15.20 -60.01
N ASP A 63 -1.93 15.77 -59.11
CA ASP A 63 -0.48 15.85 -59.22
C ASP A 63 0.23 14.57 -58.73
N GLY A 64 -0.53 13.57 -58.27
CA GLY A 64 0.03 12.32 -57.73
C GLY A 64 0.45 12.42 -56.26
N GLN A 65 0.08 13.48 -55.55
CA GLN A 65 0.47 13.69 -54.15
C GLN A 65 -0.57 13.11 -53.18
N GLU A 66 -0.10 12.27 -52.26
CA GLU A 66 -0.94 11.67 -51.21
C GLU A 66 -1.40 12.74 -50.20
N ARG A 67 -2.70 12.74 -49.87
CA ARG A 67 -3.28 13.58 -48.82
C ARG A 67 -4.08 12.76 -47.83
N PHE A 68 -4.02 13.17 -46.58
CA PHE A 68 -4.60 12.47 -45.44
C PHE A 68 -5.64 13.33 -44.73
N LEU A 69 -6.79 12.74 -44.43
CA LEU A 69 -7.91 13.40 -43.78
C LEU A 69 -7.61 13.66 -42.31
N GLN A 70 -7.77 14.91 -41.88
CA GLN A 70 -7.75 15.29 -40.47
C GLN A 70 -8.71 16.44 -40.21
N GLN A 71 -9.66 16.24 -39.30
CA GLN A 71 -10.67 17.25 -38.91
C GLN A 71 -11.34 17.90 -40.13
N GLY A 72 -11.75 17.08 -41.11
CA GLY A 72 -12.41 17.52 -42.34
C GLY A 72 -11.49 18.13 -43.40
N ARG A 73 -10.16 18.13 -43.22
CA ARG A 73 -9.22 18.69 -44.20
C ARG A 73 -8.22 17.65 -44.69
N CYS A 74 -7.96 17.63 -45.99
CA CYS A 74 -6.91 16.82 -46.59
C CYS A 74 -5.56 17.53 -46.54
N ARG A 75 -4.59 16.96 -45.83
CA ARG A 75 -3.23 17.51 -45.63
C ARG A 75 -2.17 16.56 -46.19
N THR A 76 -1.06 17.11 -46.66
CA THR A 76 0.09 16.30 -47.13
C THR A 76 0.91 15.71 -45.98
N HIS A 77 0.85 16.32 -44.80
CA HIS A 77 1.47 15.84 -43.58
C HIS A 77 0.48 15.83 -42.42
N CYS A 78 0.47 14.74 -41.65
CA CYS A 78 -0.32 14.66 -40.43
C CYS A 78 0.30 15.53 -39.32
N PRO A 79 -0.54 16.16 -38.48
CA PRO A 79 -0.06 16.91 -37.32
C PRO A 79 0.59 15.99 -36.28
N ARG A 80 1.33 16.56 -35.32
CA ARG A 80 1.94 15.80 -34.21
C ARG A 80 0.90 14.97 -33.47
N GLY A 81 1.30 13.77 -33.05
CA GLY A 81 0.40 12.78 -32.45
C GLY A 81 -0.43 11.96 -33.44
N PHE A 82 -0.24 12.13 -34.76
CA PHE A 82 -0.90 11.34 -35.79
C PHE A 82 0.11 10.86 -36.84
N TYR A 83 -0.14 9.69 -37.43
CA TYR A 83 0.61 9.16 -38.57
C TYR A 83 -0.29 9.04 -39.82
N PRO A 84 0.29 9.13 -41.02
CA PRO A 84 -0.44 8.95 -42.26
C PRO A 84 -0.78 7.47 -42.49
N ASP A 85 -2.08 7.15 -42.53
CA ASP A 85 -2.56 5.83 -42.95
C ASP A 85 -2.91 5.83 -44.44
N ARG A 86 -2.19 5.03 -45.22
CA ARG A 86 -2.38 4.92 -46.68
C ARG A 86 -3.56 4.03 -47.06
N GLY A 87 -4.09 3.22 -46.15
CA GLY A 87 -5.27 2.39 -46.41
C GLY A 87 -6.56 3.22 -46.50
N HIS A 88 -6.72 4.20 -45.61
CA HIS A 88 -7.90 5.04 -45.52
C HIS A 88 -7.66 6.51 -45.92
N TYR A 89 -6.42 6.86 -46.30
CA TYR A 89 -6.00 8.24 -46.56
C TYR A 89 -6.43 9.17 -45.41
N ALA A 90 -6.12 8.76 -44.19
CA ALA A 90 -6.51 9.45 -42.96
C ALA A 90 -5.33 9.60 -42.01
N CYS A 91 -5.35 10.64 -41.18
CA CYS A 91 -4.41 10.77 -40.09
C CYS A 91 -4.92 9.98 -38.89
N LEU A 92 -4.27 8.87 -38.57
CA LEU A 92 -4.62 8.04 -37.42
C LEU A 92 -3.78 8.42 -36.21
N PRO A 93 -4.35 8.35 -34.98
CA PRO A 93 -3.62 8.73 -33.78
C PRO A 93 -2.45 7.78 -33.52
N CYS A 94 -1.33 8.32 -33.06
CA CYS A 94 -0.23 7.54 -32.54
C CYS A 94 -0.66 6.74 -31.29
N MET A 95 0.11 5.71 -30.96
CA MET A 95 -0.01 5.01 -29.69
C MET A 95 0.12 5.96 -28.48
N ALA A 96 -0.40 5.53 -27.33
CA ALA A 96 -0.35 6.32 -26.10
C ALA A 96 1.07 6.80 -25.78
N ASN A 97 1.18 8.02 -25.26
CA ASN A 97 2.44 8.65 -24.82
C ASN A 97 3.49 8.91 -25.92
N CYS A 98 3.12 8.72 -27.20
CA CYS A 98 3.95 9.05 -28.33
C CYS A 98 3.65 10.47 -28.87
N GLU A 99 4.69 11.25 -29.16
CA GLU A 99 4.60 12.57 -29.81
C GLU A 99 4.71 12.44 -31.34
N LEU A 100 5.63 11.61 -31.82
CA LEU A 100 5.87 11.33 -33.25
C LEU A 100 5.97 9.81 -33.45
N CYS A 101 5.13 9.24 -34.33
CA CYS A 101 5.12 7.82 -34.63
C CYS A 101 5.32 7.56 -36.13
N THR A 102 5.84 6.39 -36.47
CA THR A 102 5.93 5.91 -37.86
C THR A 102 4.65 5.20 -38.28
N ASP A 103 4.00 4.51 -37.35
CA ASP A 103 2.71 3.85 -37.52
C ASP A 103 1.98 3.74 -36.16
N GLY A 104 0.87 2.99 -36.11
CA GLY A 104 0.06 2.82 -34.89
C GLY A 104 0.74 2.02 -33.77
N SER A 105 1.90 1.42 -34.00
CA SER A 105 2.62 0.53 -33.09
C SER A 105 4.07 0.95 -32.80
N MET A 106 4.67 1.77 -33.66
CA MET A 106 6.05 2.22 -33.54
C MET A 106 6.13 3.73 -33.36
N CYS A 107 6.69 4.13 -32.22
CA CYS A 107 6.99 5.51 -31.87
C CYS A 107 8.43 5.87 -32.24
N ALA A 108 8.62 7.08 -32.78
CA ALA A 108 9.92 7.68 -33.06
C ALA A 108 10.34 8.70 -31.98
N LYS A 109 9.37 9.38 -31.34
CA LYS A 109 9.63 10.33 -30.26
C LYS A 109 8.50 10.30 -29.23
N CYS A 110 8.86 10.06 -27.97
CA CYS A 110 7.92 10.06 -26.86
C CYS A 110 7.61 11.47 -26.35
N ARG A 111 6.47 11.61 -25.68
CA ARG A 111 6.15 12.81 -24.89
C ARG A 111 7.08 12.92 -23.69
N GLU A 112 7.14 14.10 -23.07
CA GLU A 112 7.94 14.34 -21.86
C GLU A 112 7.64 13.29 -20.78
N HIS A 113 8.67 12.92 -20.02
CA HIS A 113 8.68 11.86 -18.98
C HIS A 113 8.58 10.40 -19.47
N TYR A 114 8.45 10.16 -20.78
CA TYR A 114 8.47 8.80 -21.35
C TYR A 114 9.77 8.56 -22.12
N LYS A 115 10.37 7.40 -21.92
CA LYS A 115 11.57 6.96 -22.65
C LYS A 115 11.18 6.01 -23.78
N LEU A 116 11.80 6.20 -24.94
CA LEU A 116 11.62 5.33 -26.08
C LEU A 116 12.41 4.03 -25.86
N GLN A 117 11.71 2.91 -25.73
CA GLN A 117 12.29 1.58 -25.63
C GLN A 117 11.65 0.66 -26.66
N ASN A 118 12.47 0.13 -27.58
CA ASN A 118 12.04 -0.78 -28.65
C ASN A 118 10.82 -0.26 -29.44
N GLY A 119 10.80 1.04 -29.78
CA GLY A 119 9.68 1.64 -30.52
C GLY A 119 8.43 1.93 -29.67
N VAL A 120 8.45 1.68 -28.37
CA VAL A 120 7.31 1.95 -27.46
C VAL A 120 7.72 2.98 -26.41
N CYS A 121 6.79 3.89 -26.08
CA CYS A 121 6.99 4.86 -25.01
C CYS A 121 6.61 4.26 -23.67
N GLN A 122 7.60 4.11 -22.80
CA GLN A 122 7.42 3.59 -21.44
C GLN A 122 7.81 4.67 -20.43
N THR A 123 7.16 4.66 -19.26
CA THR A 123 7.62 5.48 -18.15
C THR A 123 9.03 5.05 -17.78
N ALA A 124 9.91 5.99 -17.43
CA ALA A 124 11.24 5.63 -16.93
C ALA A 124 11.07 4.74 -15.68
N SER A 125 11.31 3.44 -15.82
CA SER A 125 11.32 2.52 -14.69
C SER A 125 12.65 2.69 -13.98
N CYS A 126 12.69 3.52 -12.95
CA CYS A 126 13.87 3.64 -12.09
C CYS A 126 14.11 2.32 -11.35
N ALA A 127 15.38 2.00 -11.09
CA ALA A 127 15.73 0.79 -10.37
C ALA A 127 15.24 0.85 -8.92
N VAL A 128 15.27 -0.29 -8.22
CA VAL A 128 14.98 -0.31 -6.78
C VAL A 128 15.99 0.58 -6.06
N GLY A 129 15.51 1.43 -5.15
CA GLY A 129 16.34 2.43 -4.48
C GLY A 129 16.55 3.71 -5.30
N GLN A 130 15.80 3.90 -6.39
CA GLN A 130 15.79 5.13 -7.17
C GLN A 130 14.37 5.69 -7.32
N VAL A 131 14.29 7.00 -7.54
CA VAL A 131 13.05 7.71 -7.84
C VAL A 131 13.26 8.60 -9.06
N GLN A 132 12.17 8.87 -9.80
CA GLN A 132 12.24 9.77 -10.94
C GLN A 132 12.22 11.23 -10.46
N ASP A 133 13.19 12.00 -10.90
CA ASP A 133 13.24 13.44 -10.71
C ASP A 133 12.12 14.10 -11.55
N PRO A 134 11.23 14.90 -10.93
CA PRO A 134 10.06 15.44 -11.61
C PRO A 134 10.41 16.49 -12.68
N ASP A 135 11.53 17.19 -12.55
CA ASP A 135 11.93 18.28 -13.45
C ASP A 135 12.67 17.75 -14.68
N THR A 136 13.55 16.78 -14.50
CA THR A 136 14.43 16.23 -15.54
C THR A 136 13.94 14.90 -16.09
N GLY A 137 13.12 14.17 -15.33
CA GLY A 137 12.70 12.81 -15.65
C GLY A 137 13.81 11.76 -15.53
N GLU A 138 14.98 12.12 -14.98
CA GLU A 138 16.09 11.20 -14.71
C GLU A 138 15.86 10.40 -13.43
N CYS A 139 16.57 9.28 -13.27
CA CYS A 139 16.48 8.48 -12.06
C CYS A 139 17.59 8.91 -11.10
N ILE A 140 17.19 9.31 -9.89
CA ILE A 140 18.08 9.72 -8.81
C ILE A 140 18.03 8.69 -7.69
N ASP A 141 19.16 8.51 -7.00
CA ASP A 141 19.28 7.54 -5.92
C ASP A 141 18.58 8.04 -4.65
N CYS A 142 17.85 7.16 -3.99
CA CYS A 142 17.32 7.38 -2.66
C CYS A 142 18.42 7.29 -1.58
N GLU A 143 18.12 7.75 -0.37
CA GLU A 143 18.98 7.56 0.81
C GLU A 143 19.32 6.08 1.06
N MET A 144 20.48 5.82 1.69
CA MET A 144 20.99 4.46 1.87
C MET A 144 20.00 3.56 2.63
N GLY A 145 19.74 2.38 2.06
CA GLY A 145 18.83 1.39 2.66
C GLY A 145 17.36 1.62 2.30
N CYS A 146 17.03 2.68 1.55
CA CYS A 146 15.71 2.84 0.97
C CYS A 146 15.48 1.89 -0.20
N LYS A 147 14.30 1.28 -0.21
CA LYS A 147 13.76 0.57 -1.36
C LYS A 147 12.96 1.52 -2.25
N THR A 148 12.20 2.42 -1.64
CA THR A 148 11.49 3.53 -2.31
C THR A 148 11.57 4.79 -1.46
N CYS A 149 11.69 5.95 -2.10
CA CYS A 149 11.71 7.27 -1.47
C CYS A 149 10.65 8.20 -2.08
N SER A 150 10.51 9.40 -1.52
CA SER A 150 9.63 10.45 -2.04
C SER A 150 10.17 11.01 -3.35
N THR A 151 9.28 11.37 -4.27
CA THR A 151 9.62 12.06 -5.53
C THR A 151 10.05 13.50 -5.32
N GLU A 152 9.63 14.13 -4.22
CA GLU A 152 9.99 15.53 -3.89
C GLU A 152 11.28 15.63 -3.09
N ASP A 153 11.61 14.58 -2.31
CA ASP A 153 12.77 14.56 -1.43
C ASP A 153 13.31 13.11 -1.31
N PRO A 154 14.42 12.79 -2.01
CA PRO A 154 15.04 11.46 -1.98
C PRO A 154 15.54 11.01 -0.60
N GLU A 155 15.67 11.93 0.37
CA GLU A 155 16.02 11.61 1.75
C GLU A 155 14.83 11.02 2.53
N ILE A 156 13.60 11.31 2.09
CA ILE A 156 12.38 10.79 2.72
C ILE A 156 12.08 9.40 2.20
N CYS A 157 12.31 8.41 3.04
CA CYS A 157 12.05 7.02 2.70
C CYS A 157 10.60 6.60 2.92
N ASN A 158 10.04 5.92 1.92
CA ASN A 158 8.70 5.34 1.97
C ASN A 158 8.72 3.85 2.32
N SER A 159 9.78 3.14 1.93
CA SER A 159 9.98 1.73 2.30
C SER A 159 11.46 1.36 2.32
N CYS A 160 11.82 0.37 3.13
CA CYS A 160 13.19 -0.06 3.31
C CYS A 160 13.55 -1.31 2.50
N ALA A 161 14.83 -1.39 2.13
CA ALA A 161 15.43 -2.60 1.60
C ALA A 161 15.47 -3.70 2.68
N GLU A 162 15.69 -4.94 2.24
CA GLU A 162 15.79 -6.08 3.15
C GLU A 162 16.93 -5.88 4.17
N GLY A 163 16.67 -6.21 5.44
CA GLY A 163 17.61 -6.01 6.55
C GLY A 163 17.62 -4.58 7.12
N TYR A 164 16.74 -3.70 6.67
CA TYR A 164 16.51 -2.37 7.23
C TYR A 164 15.07 -2.22 7.74
N PHE A 165 14.90 -1.34 8.73
CA PHE A 165 13.62 -1.03 9.36
C PHE A 165 13.29 0.45 9.20
N LEU A 166 12.04 0.73 8.83
CA LEU A 166 11.56 2.10 8.67
C LEU A 166 11.25 2.71 10.04
N PHE A 167 11.86 3.85 10.31
CA PHE A 167 11.57 4.69 11.48
C PHE A 167 11.55 6.16 11.06
N ARG A 168 10.39 6.82 11.21
CA ARG A 168 10.20 8.26 10.88
C ARG A 168 10.79 8.64 9.50
N HIS A 169 10.42 7.88 8.47
CA HIS A 169 10.89 8.06 7.08
C HIS A 169 12.39 7.80 6.84
N GLN A 170 13.10 7.16 7.78
CA GLN A 170 14.48 6.75 7.57
C GLN A 170 14.63 5.24 7.75
N CYS A 171 15.44 4.63 6.90
CA CYS A 171 15.78 3.22 7.01
C CYS A 171 17.01 3.03 7.89
N ARG A 172 16.89 2.16 8.89
CA ARG A 172 17.98 1.87 9.84
C ARG A 172 18.15 0.37 10.01
N ARG A 173 19.39 -0.08 10.25
CA ARG A 173 19.65 -1.50 10.55
C ARG A 173 19.15 -1.92 11.91
N HIS A 174 19.16 -1.00 12.87
CA HIS A 174 18.67 -1.22 14.22
C HIS A 174 17.71 -0.10 14.63
N CYS A 175 16.65 -0.51 15.31
CA CYS A 175 15.65 0.42 15.81
C CYS A 175 16.19 1.24 16.99
N PRO A 176 15.82 2.53 17.10
CA PRO A 176 16.26 3.37 18.20
C PRO A 176 15.65 2.95 19.55
N GLN A 177 16.13 3.54 20.64
CA GLN A 177 15.61 3.27 21.98
C GLN A 177 14.09 3.44 22.07
N SER A 178 13.45 2.69 22.98
CA SER A 178 11.99 2.63 23.14
C SER A 178 11.23 2.09 21.93
N THR A 179 11.94 1.44 21.00
CA THR A 179 11.34 0.74 19.87
C THR A 179 11.98 -0.63 19.66
N TYR A 180 11.28 -1.52 18.98
CA TYR A 180 11.77 -2.85 18.61
C TYR A 180 11.58 -3.12 17.12
N GLU A 181 12.37 -4.06 16.62
CA GLU A 181 12.40 -4.50 15.23
C GLU A 181 11.22 -5.44 14.93
N ASP A 182 10.34 -5.04 14.01
CA ASP A 182 9.28 -5.89 13.49
C ASP A 182 9.64 -6.43 12.10
N TRP A 183 10.29 -7.59 12.09
CA TRP A 183 10.79 -8.27 10.90
C TRP A 183 9.71 -8.59 9.87
N GLY A 184 8.46 -8.81 10.30
CA GLY A 184 7.35 -9.11 9.40
C GLY A 184 6.94 -7.91 8.54
N ARG A 185 7.05 -6.69 9.08
CA ARG A 185 6.69 -5.44 8.36
C ARG A 185 7.89 -4.60 7.95
N GLY A 186 9.09 -4.90 8.46
CA GLY A 186 10.28 -4.05 8.25
C GLY A 186 10.13 -2.68 8.91
N LEU A 187 9.49 -2.61 10.09
CA LEU A 187 9.21 -1.36 10.80
C LEU A 187 9.85 -1.35 12.19
N CYS A 188 10.18 -0.15 12.68
CA CYS A 188 10.45 0.06 14.09
C CYS A 188 9.17 0.43 14.82
N LEU A 189 8.76 -0.42 15.77
CA LEU A 189 7.52 -0.24 16.53
C LEU A 189 7.82 0.18 17.96
N PRO A 190 7.00 1.03 18.57
CA PRO A 190 7.21 1.45 19.95
C PRO A 190 7.04 0.28 20.91
N CYS A 191 7.89 0.25 21.95
CA CYS A 191 7.70 -0.64 23.09
C CYS A 191 6.39 -0.32 23.83
N PRO A 192 5.72 -1.32 24.43
CA PRO A 192 4.52 -1.10 25.22
C PRO A 192 4.86 -0.24 26.45
N ALA A 193 4.14 0.85 26.68
CA ALA A 193 4.35 1.66 27.89
C ALA A 193 4.01 0.83 29.15
N PRO A 194 4.77 0.95 30.27
CA PRO A 194 5.86 1.90 30.54
C PRO A 194 7.27 1.30 30.33
N CYS A 195 7.48 0.57 29.23
CA CYS A 195 8.76 -0.03 28.88
C CYS A 195 9.64 0.91 28.04
N THR A 196 10.95 0.98 28.34
CA THR A 196 11.96 1.76 27.59
C THR A 196 12.81 0.91 26.66
N ASP A 197 12.93 -0.39 26.93
CA ASP A 197 13.61 -1.36 26.06
C ASP A 197 12.86 -2.69 26.11
N CYS A 198 12.55 -3.27 24.94
CA CYS A 198 11.70 -4.43 24.83
C CYS A 198 12.16 -5.37 23.72
N ARG A 199 11.87 -6.67 23.91
CA ARG A 199 11.97 -7.67 22.86
C ARG A 199 10.58 -7.99 22.35
N GLY A 200 10.19 -7.33 21.27
CA GLY A 200 8.84 -7.45 20.73
C GLY A 200 7.81 -6.76 21.63
N ASN A 201 6.53 -7.02 21.36
CA ASN A 201 5.43 -6.37 22.08
C ASN A 201 5.12 -6.95 23.47
N ALA A 202 5.69 -8.12 23.83
CA ALA A 202 5.25 -8.88 25.00
C ALA A 202 6.26 -8.92 26.15
N ARG A 203 7.52 -8.58 25.89
CA ARG A 203 8.58 -8.74 26.88
C ARG A 203 9.39 -7.46 27.02
N CYS A 204 9.22 -6.80 28.14
CA CYS A 204 10.04 -5.67 28.53
C CYS A 204 11.40 -6.14 29.08
N LEU A 205 12.44 -5.37 28.82
CA LEU A 205 13.82 -5.55 29.27
C LEU A 205 14.27 -4.41 30.19
N ALA A 206 13.71 -3.21 30.03
CA ALA A 206 13.95 -2.08 30.92
C ALA A 206 12.69 -1.21 31.06
N CYS A 207 12.41 -0.77 32.28
CA CYS A 207 11.24 0.03 32.59
C CYS A 207 11.57 1.53 32.67
N GLN A 208 10.55 2.37 32.50
CA GLN A 208 10.64 3.80 32.78
C GLN A 208 10.92 4.05 34.28
N PRO A 209 11.56 5.19 34.63
CA PRO A 209 11.75 5.60 36.02
C PRO A 209 10.47 5.54 36.86
N GLY A 210 10.57 4.94 38.05
CA GLY A 210 9.45 4.72 38.96
C GLY A 210 8.68 3.41 38.74
N TYR A 211 9.12 2.56 37.81
CA TYR A 211 8.63 1.20 37.60
C TYR A 211 9.75 0.18 37.80
N PHE A 212 9.37 -1.01 38.28
CA PHE A 212 10.25 -2.13 38.52
C PHE A 212 9.98 -3.24 37.50
N LEU A 213 11.04 -3.79 36.93
CA LEU A 213 10.96 -4.93 36.03
C LEU A 213 10.67 -6.21 36.83
N ASN A 214 9.64 -6.95 36.43
CA ASN A 214 9.29 -8.23 37.02
C ASN A 214 8.87 -9.21 35.93
N GLY A 215 9.68 -10.24 35.66
CA GLY A 215 9.32 -11.30 34.70
C GLY A 215 9.09 -10.85 33.25
N GLY A 216 9.46 -9.61 32.90
CA GLY A 216 9.18 -9.02 31.58
C GLY A 216 8.08 -7.94 31.58
N ASP A 217 7.46 -7.67 32.74
CA ASP A 217 6.47 -6.62 32.93
C ASP A 217 7.03 -5.49 33.79
N CYS A 218 6.48 -4.28 33.61
CA CYS A 218 6.83 -3.11 34.42
C CYS A 218 5.73 -2.80 35.43
N LEU A 219 6.05 -2.86 36.72
CA LEU A 219 5.11 -2.70 37.82
C LEU A 219 5.49 -1.50 38.70
N LYS A 220 4.51 -0.79 39.26
CA LYS A 220 4.79 0.29 40.24
C LYS A 220 5.25 -0.23 41.60
N GLN A 221 4.90 -1.47 41.93
CA GLN A 221 5.25 -2.13 43.19
C GLN A 221 5.55 -3.59 42.90
N CYS A 222 6.58 -4.12 43.56
CA CYS A 222 6.93 -5.52 43.42
C CYS A 222 5.85 -6.40 44.09
N PRO A 223 5.44 -7.51 43.43
CA PRO A 223 4.43 -8.41 43.98
C PRO A 223 4.93 -9.12 45.25
N GLN A 224 4.01 -9.81 45.93
CA GLN A 224 4.35 -10.66 47.08
C GLN A 224 5.48 -11.64 46.74
N GLN A 225 6.29 -11.99 47.73
CA GLN A 225 7.49 -12.81 47.60
C GLN A 225 8.62 -12.19 46.75
N THR A 226 8.52 -10.91 46.40
CA THR A 226 9.59 -10.15 45.77
C THR A 226 9.79 -8.80 46.47
N PHE A 227 10.95 -8.18 46.27
CA PHE A 227 11.30 -6.87 46.79
C PHE A 227 12.08 -6.07 45.75
N SER A 228 12.08 -4.75 45.86
CA SER A 228 12.88 -3.88 45.00
C SER A 228 14.37 -4.05 45.33
N ASP A 229 15.18 -4.32 44.32
CA ASP A 229 16.62 -4.41 44.50
C ASP A 229 17.25 -3.06 44.92
N SER A 230 18.53 -3.08 45.30
CA SER A 230 19.24 -1.87 45.73
C SER A 230 19.37 -0.81 44.63
N SER A 231 19.24 -1.20 43.37
CA SER A 231 19.28 -0.27 42.24
C SER A 231 17.93 0.41 42.01
N GLY A 232 16.82 -0.21 42.47
CA GLY A 232 15.47 0.32 42.37
C GLY A 232 14.81 0.07 41.02
N TRP A 233 15.31 -0.88 40.23
CA TRP A 233 14.85 -1.12 38.85
C TRP A 233 14.32 -2.53 38.63
N LEU A 234 14.59 -3.47 39.54
CA LEU A 234 14.24 -4.90 39.38
C LEU A 234 13.53 -5.43 40.62
N CYS A 235 12.48 -6.23 40.42
CA CYS A 235 11.91 -7.06 41.48
C CYS A 235 12.72 -8.34 41.63
N GLN A 236 13.39 -8.50 42.77
CA GLN A 236 14.13 -9.70 43.13
C GLN A 236 13.32 -10.59 44.05
N SER A 237 13.48 -11.90 43.93
CA SER A 237 12.79 -12.85 44.81
C SER A 237 13.30 -12.77 46.25
N CYS A 238 12.36 -12.86 47.19
CA CYS A 238 12.67 -13.08 48.60
C CYS A 238 13.30 -14.46 48.82
N HIS A 239 13.88 -14.66 50.00
CA HIS A 239 14.20 -16.01 50.47
C HIS A 239 12.93 -16.88 50.50
N THR A 240 13.08 -18.18 50.21
CA THR A 240 11.96 -19.13 50.08
C THR A 240 11.12 -19.31 51.34
N SER A 241 11.56 -18.79 52.49
CA SER A 241 10.81 -18.80 53.75
C SER A 241 9.93 -17.56 53.97
N CYS A 242 10.14 -16.49 53.19
CA CYS A 242 9.44 -15.22 53.36
C CYS A 242 8.19 -15.12 52.46
N GLN A 243 7.12 -14.53 52.98
CA GLN A 243 5.98 -14.03 52.22
C GLN A 243 6.24 -12.60 51.72
N THR A 244 6.78 -11.72 52.57
CA THR A 244 7.28 -10.38 52.21
C THR A 244 8.67 -10.18 52.80
N CYS A 245 9.49 -9.37 52.13
CA CYS A 245 10.86 -9.12 52.55
C CYS A 245 11.36 -7.74 52.09
N HIS A 246 12.42 -7.27 52.74
CA HIS A 246 13.19 -6.08 52.34
C HIS A 246 14.60 -6.44 51.82
N GLY A 247 14.85 -7.72 51.52
CA GLY A 247 16.13 -8.23 51.07
C GLY A 247 16.08 -9.73 50.72
N PRO A 248 17.13 -10.27 50.07
CA PRO A 248 17.10 -11.62 49.51
C PRO A 248 17.42 -12.71 50.55
N ARG A 249 17.92 -12.35 51.75
CA ARG A 249 18.38 -13.32 52.75
C ARG A 249 17.22 -13.81 53.59
N ALA A 250 17.35 -15.02 54.15
CA ALA A 250 16.39 -15.57 55.12
C ALA A 250 16.16 -14.65 56.33
N THR A 251 17.10 -13.72 56.58
CA THR A 251 17.02 -12.76 57.67
C THR A 251 16.34 -11.44 57.35
N ASN A 252 15.95 -11.24 56.08
CA ASN A 252 15.31 -10.02 55.62
C ASN A 252 13.79 -10.18 55.44
N CYS A 253 13.18 -11.22 56.04
CA CYS A 253 11.73 -11.39 55.97
C CYS A 253 11.04 -10.32 56.83
N ASP A 254 9.98 -9.72 56.30
CA ASP A 254 9.04 -8.91 57.09
C ASP A 254 7.86 -9.78 57.57
N LEU A 255 7.48 -10.77 56.76
CA LEU A 255 6.43 -11.74 57.04
C LEU A 255 6.84 -13.12 56.51
N CYS A 256 6.61 -14.18 57.28
CA CYS A 256 6.93 -15.55 56.90
C CYS A 256 5.82 -16.20 56.08
N LEU A 257 6.15 -17.21 55.27
CA LEU A 257 5.16 -18.07 54.62
C LEU A 257 4.29 -18.74 55.70
N GLY A 258 3.02 -18.33 55.78
CA GLY A 258 2.10 -18.70 56.86
C GLY A 258 1.60 -17.51 57.71
N GLY A 259 2.03 -16.29 57.40
CA GLY A 259 1.51 -15.05 58.00
C GLY A 259 2.03 -14.74 59.40
N ASN A 260 3.09 -15.41 59.86
CA ASN A 260 3.72 -15.15 61.16
C ASN A 260 4.90 -14.16 61.03
N PRO A 261 5.17 -13.32 62.04
CA PRO A 261 6.37 -12.48 62.08
C PRO A 261 7.64 -13.34 62.28
N PRO A 262 8.80 -12.90 61.76
CA PRO A 262 10.08 -13.57 61.96
C PRO A 262 10.53 -13.52 63.43
N VAL A 263 11.26 -14.55 63.88
CA VAL A 263 11.80 -14.68 65.25
C VAL A 263 13.32 -14.59 65.19
N HIS A 264 13.93 -13.69 65.97
CA HIS A 264 15.36 -13.37 65.87
C HIS A 264 15.81 -13.05 64.43
N GLY A 265 14.91 -12.42 63.67
CA GLY A 265 15.14 -12.10 62.27
C GLY A 265 15.27 -13.33 61.39
N GLN A 266 14.63 -14.47 61.69
CA GLN A 266 14.52 -15.61 60.76
C GLN A 266 13.11 -16.19 60.79
N CYS A 267 12.68 -16.71 59.65
CA CYS A 267 11.40 -17.41 59.61
C CYS A 267 11.53 -18.82 60.19
N PRO A 268 10.66 -19.19 61.15
CA PRO A 268 10.61 -20.54 61.66
C PRO A 268 10.36 -21.52 60.50
N PRO A 269 11.05 -22.68 60.45
CA PRO A 269 10.82 -23.67 59.42
C PRO A 269 9.34 -24.08 59.40
N VAL A 270 8.73 -23.99 58.22
CA VAL A 270 7.30 -24.29 57.99
C VAL A 270 6.98 -25.77 58.26
N ASN A 271 8.01 -26.62 58.26
CA ASN A 271 7.95 -27.97 58.83
C ASN A 271 8.22 -27.87 60.33
N CYS A 272 7.18 -27.63 61.13
CA CYS A 272 7.23 -28.10 62.51
C CYS A 272 7.38 -29.63 62.45
N PRO A 273 8.39 -30.22 63.10
CA PRO A 273 8.40 -31.66 63.36
C PRO A 273 7.05 -32.06 63.95
N LEU A 274 6.56 -33.27 63.62
CA LEU A 274 5.34 -33.82 64.21
C LEU A 274 5.37 -33.62 65.74
N GLY A 275 4.41 -32.86 66.27
CA GLY A 275 4.32 -32.58 67.70
C GLY A 275 4.96 -31.29 68.19
N GLN A 276 5.22 -30.29 67.34
CA GLN A 276 5.52 -28.91 67.79
C GLN A 276 4.56 -27.87 67.18
N TYR A 277 4.29 -26.78 67.92
CA TYR A 277 3.54 -25.61 67.45
C TYR A 277 4.24 -24.31 67.86
N TYR A 278 4.04 -23.24 67.11
CA TYR A 278 4.62 -21.93 67.41
C TYR A 278 3.69 -21.14 68.34
N ASP A 279 4.14 -20.89 69.57
CA ASP A 279 3.40 -20.10 70.56
C ASP A 279 3.62 -18.60 70.30
N LYS A 280 2.60 -17.95 69.72
CA LYS A 280 2.62 -16.50 69.41
C LYS A 280 2.75 -15.61 70.65
N ALA A 281 2.29 -16.05 71.82
CA ALA A 281 2.34 -15.25 73.05
C ALA A 281 3.74 -15.28 73.69
N ARG A 282 4.49 -16.36 73.47
CA ARG A 282 5.81 -16.57 74.07
C ARG A 282 6.97 -16.51 73.09
N MET A 283 6.70 -16.35 71.79
CA MET A 283 7.70 -16.33 70.71
C MET A 283 8.64 -17.55 70.73
N VAL A 284 8.14 -18.71 71.12
CA VAL A 284 8.91 -19.96 71.21
C VAL A 284 8.14 -21.13 70.59
N PHE A 285 8.87 -22.15 70.14
CA PHE A 285 8.28 -23.43 69.77
C PHE A 285 7.97 -24.23 71.03
N GLN A 286 6.75 -24.77 71.12
CA GLN A 286 6.35 -25.66 72.21
C GLN A 286 5.99 -27.04 71.67
N GLU A 287 6.35 -28.06 72.44
CA GLU A 287 5.96 -29.45 72.17
C GLU A 287 4.48 -29.64 72.50
N TRP A 288 3.80 -30.46 71.71
CA TRP A 288 2.43 -30.86 71.94
C TRP A 288 2.37 -31.68 73.23
N GLY A 289 1.92 -31.06 74.30
CA GLY A 289 1.46 -31.76 75.50
C GLY A 289 0.18 -32.56 75.21
N GLY A 290 0.28 -33.65 74.44
CA GLY A 290 -0.61 -34.82 74.56
C GLY A 290 -2.04 -34.75 74.01
N ILE A 291 -2.40 -33.91 73.03
CA ILE A 291 -3.74 -33.93 72.42
C ILE A 291 -3.64 -34.02 70.89
N GLN A 292 -4.12 -35.09 70.27
CA GLN A 292 -4.10 -35.26 68.81
C GLN A 292 -5.23 -34.46 68.12
N CYS A 293 -4.93 -33.71 67.06
CA CYS A 293 -5.93 -33.28 66.08
C CYS A 293 -5.50 -33.66 64.66
N VAL A 294 -6.44 -34.26 63.93
CA VAL A 294 -6.26 -34.82 62.59
C VAL A 294 -6.25 -33.69 61.56
N ALA A 295 -5.27 -33.73 60.66
CA ALA A 295 -5.20 -32.84 59.51
C ALA A 295 -6.39 -33.09 58.57
N GLN A 296 -7.31 -32.13 58.48
CA GLN A 296 -8.13 -31.97 57.27
C GLN A 296 -7.59 -30.79 56.47
N GLY A 297 -7.09 -31.10 55.28
CA GLY A 297 -6.36 -30.21 54.39
C GLY A 297 -7.01 -28.85 54.17
N ARG A 298 -6.56 -27.87 54.95
CA ARG A 298 -6.46 -26.44 54.71
C ARG A 298 -5.57 -25.89 55.83
N VAL A 299 -4.56 -25.10 55.48
CA VAL A 299 -3.70 -24.43 56.45
C VAL A 299 -4.55 -23.39 57.18
N SER A 300 -5.25 -23.84 58.22
CA SER A 300 -6.04 -23.00 59.10
C SER A 300 -5.19 -22.71 60.32
N VAL A 301 -4.85 -21.43 60.48
CA VAL A 301 -4.39 -20.85 61.74
C VAL A 301 -5.35 -21.33 62.83
N VAL A 302 -4.86 -22.14 63.78
CA VAL A 302 -5.68 -22.54 64.93
C VAL A 302 -5.67 -21.38 65.91
N ASP A 303 -6.53 -20.40 65.66
CA ASP A 303 -7.07 -19.55 66.71
C ASP A 303 -8.05 -20.38 67.54
N SER A 304 -7.76 -20.50 68.84
CA SER A 304 -8.64 -20.98 69.90
C SER A 304 -9.09 -22.45 69.86
N CYS A 305 -8.47 -23.28 70.69
CA CYS A 305 -9.19 -24.36 71.38
C CYS A 305 -9.41 -23.92 72.84
N ARG A 306 -10.68 -23.84 73.26
CA ARG A 306 -11.10 -23.61 74.65
C ARG A 306 -10.83 -24.84 75.51
#